data_AF-A0A3N0WNN1-F1
#
_entry.id   AF-A0A3N0WNN1-F1
#
_cell.length_a   1.000
_cell.length_b   1.000
_cell.length_c   1.000
_cell.angle_alpha   90.00
_cell.angle_beta   90.00
_cell.angle_gamma   90.00
#
_symmetry.space_group_name_H-M   'P 1'
#
loop_
_entity.id
_entity.type
_entity.pdbx_description
1 polymer ?
#
loop_
_entity_poly.entity_id
_entity_poly.type
_entity_poly.pdbx_seq_one_letter_code
_entity_poly.pdbx_strand_id
1 'polypeptide(L)'
;MDNIEKLENGIGAIYHEIGHVFGYCLANKDENLKLGDINSVCIGFEKNYVGCYSSLYHFKGKEEGNTKIKNNTKNFERTIAWIIEVVSGCTFQALFEKVNFIKCFGPEYGKSGQLDAFNIIAIRPYSSFKFTYHTVLKIQNEYEKLLIGYNVIEKIKPIINEIKIIISKSPNFQIDFEKSEIEIYVSKCNELITTEFYSDYKKLIQNFC
;
A
#
# COMPACT_ATOMS: atom_id res chain seq x y z
N MET A 1 4.06 8.35 28.77
CA MET A 1 3.40 8.76 27.51
C MET A 1 1.95 8.36 27.62
N ASP A 2 1.07 9.35 27.68
CA ASP A 2 -0.39 9.15 27.68
C ASP A 2 -0.81 8.40 26.41
N ASN A 3 -1.89 7.63 26.45
CA ASN A 3 -2.36 6.87 25.30
C ASN A 3 -2.77 7.78 24.12
N ILE A 4 -3.24 9.00 24.41
CA ILE A 4 -3.52 10.02 23.38
C ILE A 4 -2.21 10.46 22.71
N GLU A 5 -1.17 10.73 23.50
CA GLU A 5 0.16 11.09 23.00
C GLU A 5 0.81 9.95 22.19
N LYS A 6 0.59 8.70 22.59
CA LYS A 6 0.97 7.52 21.79
C LYS A 6 0.22 7.46 20.46
N LEU A 7 -1.07 7.79 20.45
CA LEU A 7 -1.88 7.75 19.24
C LEU A 7 -1.48 8.85 18.26
N GLU A 8 -1.18 10.07 18.75
CA GLU A 8 -0.61 11.14 17.91
C GLU A 8 0.71 10.70 17.26
N ASN A 9 1.57 10.02 18.02
CA ASN A 9 2.82 9.46 17.50
C ASN A 9 2.61 8.26 16.53
N GLY A 10 1.43 7.63 16.57
CA GLY A 10 1.06 6.47 15.74
C GLY A 10 0.30 6.82 14.46
N ILE A 11 0.00 8.10 14.19
CA ILE A 11 -0.76 8.51 12.99
C ILE A 11 -0.09 8.06 11.69
N GLY A 12 1.24 8.00 11.66
CA GLY A 12 2.00 7.48 10.53
C GLY A 12 1.59 6.06 10.12
N ALA A 13 1.26 5.19 11.08
CA ALA A 13 0.78 3.84 10.80
C ALA A 13 -0.61 3.85 10.14
N ILE A 14 -1.50 4.76 10.54
CA ILE A 14 -2.82 4.90 9.89
C ILE A 14 -2.64 5.35 8.43
N TYR A 15 -1.77 6.32 8.17
CA TYR A 15 -1.44 6.73 6.79
C TYR A 15 -0.81 5.58 5.99
N HIS A 16 0.04 4.78 6.62
CA HIS A 16 0.67 3.63 6.00
C HIS A 16 -0.39 2.62 5.50
N GLU A 17 -1.25 2.15 6.39
CA GLU A 17 -2.26 1.14 5.99
C GLU A 17 -3.28 1.70 5.00
N ILE A 18 -3.68 2.97 5.14
CA ILE A 18 -4.57 3.61 4.17
C ILE A 18 -3.88 3.86 2.83
N GLY A 19 -2.56 4.06 2.80
CA GLY A 19 -1.77 4.07 1.59
C GLY A 19 -1.88 2.75 0.82
N HIS A 20 -1.82 1.60 1.50
CA HIS A 20 -2.06 0.30 0.88
C HIS A 20 -3.49 0.16 0.34
N VAL A 21 -4.50 0.50 1.14
CA VAL A 21 -5.91 0.51 0.69
C VAL A 21 -6.06 1.34 -0.59
N PHE A 22 -5.46 2.52 -0.64
CA PHE A 22 -5.50 3.40 -1.79
C PHE A 22 -4.79 2.81 -3.02
N GLY A 23 -3.64 2.15 -2.83
CA GLY A 23 -2.91 1.43 -3.87
C GLY A 23 -3.74 0.29 -4.49
N TYR A 24 -4.41 -0.51 -3.66
CA TYR A 24 -5.37 -1.51 -4.12
C TYR A 24 -6.54 -0.88 -4.89
N CYS A 25 -7.10 0.23 -4.41
CA CYS A 25 -8.19 0.93 -5.11
C CYS A 25 -7.77 1.42 -6.51
N LEU A 26 -6.53 1.88 -6.66
CA LEU A 26 -5.98 2.26 -7.97
C LEU A 26 -5.85 1.06 -8.90
N ALA A 27 -5.23 -0.02 -8.44
CA ALA A 27 -5.00 -1.19 -9.27
C ALA A 27 -6.30 -1.91 -9.65
N ASN A 28 -7.28 -1.97 -8.73
CA ASN A 28 -8.54 -2.68 -8.96
C ASN A 28 -9.54 -1.93 -9.85
N LYS A 29 -9.23 -0.70 -10.30
CA LYS A 29 -10.06 0.04 -11.27
C LYS A 29 -10.02 -0.53 -12.69
N ASP A 30 -9.04 -1.40 -13.01
CA ASP A 30 -8.93 -2.07 -14.30
C ASP A 30 -8.64 -3.56 -14.08
N GLU A 31 -9.41 -4.41 -14.75
CA GLU A 31 -9.30 -5.87 -14.62
C GLU A 31 -7.91 -6.39 -15.03
N ASN A 32 -7.19 -5.70 -15.92
CA ASN A 32 -5.81 -6.09 -16.29
C ASN A 32 -4.80 -5.80 -15.18
N LEU A 33 -5.08 -4.83 -14.31
CA LEU A 33 -4.20 -4.39 -13.21
C LEU A 33 -4.63 -4.95 -11.85
N LYS A 34 -5.82 -5.55 -11.77
CA LYS A 34 -6.46 -5.99 -10.53
C LYS A 34 -5.56 -6.92 -9.70
N LEU A 35 -5.40 -6.55 -8.43
CA LEU A 35 -4.59 -7.28 -7.44
C LEU A 35 -5.44 -8.19 -6.55
N GLY A 36 -6.75 -7.95 -6.50
CA GLY A 36 -7.73 -8.69 -5.72
C GLY A 36 -8.44 -7.82 -4.69
N ASP A 37 -9.60 -8.27 -4.24
CA ASP A 37 -10.41 -7.51 -3.29
C ASP A 37 -9.81 -7.58 -1.88
N ILE A 38 -9.78 -6.43 -1.20
CA ILE A 38 -9.32 -6.30 0.18
C ILE A 38 -10.29 -7.08 1.08
N ASN A 39 -9.75 -7.90 1.98
CA ASN A 39 -10.53 -8.74 2.88
C ASN A 39 -10.21 -8.54 4.36
N SER A 40 -9.13 -7.83 4.65
CA SER A 40 -8.68 -7.57 6.01
C SER A 40 -7.92 -6.25 6.03
N VAL A 41 -8.27 -5.42 7.02
CA VAL A 41 -7.58 -4.19 7.33
C VAL A 41 -7.49 -4.14 8.85
N CYS A 42 -6.26 -4.09 9.36
CA CYS A 42 -5.95 -4.06 10.77
C CYS A 42 -5.04 -2.87 11.01
N ILE A 43 -5.41 -1.99 11.94
CA ILE A 43 -4.67 -0.75 12.22
C ILE A 43 -4.60 -0.52 13.72
N GLY A 44 -3.41 -0.26 14.26
CA GLY A 44 -3.22 -0.04 15.69
C GLY A 44 -1.77 -0.14 16.15
N PHE A 45 -1.58 -0.40 17.44
CA PHE A 45 -0.24 -0.48 18.04
C PHE A 45 0.40 -1.87 17.97
N GLU A 46 -0.40 -2.93 17.91
CA GLU A 46 0.12 -4.30 17.97
C GLU A 46 0.36 -4.86 16.57
N LYS A 47 -0.59 -4.63 15.67
CA LYS A 47 -0.57 -5.21 14.33
C LYS A 47 -1.14 -4.21 13.32
N ASN A 48 -0.46 -4.10 12.19
CA ASN A 48 -0.86 -3.27 11.06
C ASN A 48 -0.70 -4.08 9.78
N TYR A 49 -1.77 -4.22 9.01
CA TYR A 49 -1.71 -4.85 7.68
C TYR A 49 -3.00 -4.63 6.88
N VAL A 50 -2.84 -4.67 5.56
CA VAL A 50 -3.92 -4.84 4.58
C VAL A 50 -3.73 -6.16 3.83
N GLY A 51 -4.77 -6.98 3.80
CA GLY A 51 -4.78 -8.27 3.10
C GLY A 51 -5.87 -8.36 2.03
N CYS A 52 -5.64 -9.20 1.02
CA CYS A 52 -6.60 -9.50 -0.04
C CYS A 52 -6.95 -11.00 -0.10
N TYR A 53 -8.13 -11.35 -0.66
CA TYR A 53 -8.58 -12.74 -0.78
C TYR A 53 -7.63 -13.62 -1.60
N SER A 54 -6.96 -13.03 -2.59
CA SER A 54 -6.07 -13.73 -3.51
C SER A 54 -4.76 -12.97 -3.68
N SER A 55 -3.77 -13.25 -2.84
CA SER A 55 -2.43 -12.75 -3.14
C SER A 55 -1.81 -13.52 -4.30
N LEU A 56 -1.75 -12.85 -5.46
CA LEU A 56 -1.03 -13.32 -6.65
C LEU A 56 0.49 -13.29 -6.45
N TYR A 57 0.95 -12.50 -5.49
CA TYR A 57 2.35 -12.14 -5.30
C TYR A 57 2.84 -12.57 -3.90
N HIS A 58 2.33 -13.66 -3.32
CA HIS A 58 2.89 -14.26 -2.09
C HIS A 58 3.33 -15.71 -2.31
N PHE A 59 4.41 -16.12 -1.65
CA PHE A 59 4.87 -17.51 -1.65
C PHE A 59 3.93 -18.40 -0.83
N LYS A 60 3.45 -19.48 -1.44
CA LYS A 60 2.85 -20.63 -0.76
C LYS A 60 3.71 -21.85 -1.11
N GLY A 61 4.68 -22.19 -0.25
CA GLY A 61 5.65 -23.27 -0.51
C GLY A 61 6.70 -22.93 -1.58
N LYS A 62 7.79 -23.72 -1.66
CA LYS A 62 8.98 -23.39 -2.47
C LYS A 62 8.77 -23.53 -4.00
N GLU A 63 8.46 -24.72 -4.51
CA GLU A 63 8.45 -24.93 -5.98
C GLU A 63 7.19 -24.39 -6.66
N GLU A 64 6.01 -24.68 -6.10
CA GLU A 64 4.73 -24.16 -6.60
C GLU A 64 4.70 -22.62 -6.51
N GLY A 65 5.26 -22.06 -5.43
CA GLY A 65 5.41 -20.62 -5.26
C GLY A 65 6.23 -19.98 -6.37
N ASN A 66 7.41 -20.52 -6.68
CA ASN A 66 8.29 -19.96 -7.72
C ASN A 66 7.63 -19.91 -9.10
N THR A 67 7.01 -21.01 -9.52
CA THR A 67 6.33 -21.10 -10.82
C THR A 67 5.12 -20.18 -10.89
N LYS A 68 4.34 -20.10 -9.81
CA LYS A 68 3.18 -19.21 -9.71
C LYS A 68 3.60 -17.74 -9.80
N ILE A 69 4.61 -17.33 -9.03
CA ILE A 69 5.15 -15.97 -9.10
C ILE A 69 5.66 -15.64 -10.50
N LYS A 70 6.45 -16.54 -11.10
CA LYS A 70 6.96 -16.35 -12.47
C LYS A 70 5.83 -16.16 -13.48
N ASN A 71 4.76 -16.94 -13.39
CA ASN A 71 3.61 -16.81 -14.29
C ASN A 71 2.78 -15.55 -14.03
N ASN A 72 2.50 -15.22 -12.76
CA ASN A 72 1.72 -14.03 -12.40
C ASN A 72 2.41 -12.73 -12.80
N THR A 73 3.75 -12.71 -12.73
CA THR A 73 4.60 -11.58 -13.11
C THR A 73 4.85 -11.45 -14.62
N LYS A 74 4.24 -12.30 -15.47
CA LYS A 74 4.25 -12.10 -16.94
C LYS A 74 3.36 -10.95 -17.38
N ASN A 75 2.35 -10.61 -16.58
CA ASN A 75 1.61 -9.37 -16.76
C ASN A 75 2.43 -8.24 -16.09
N PHE A 76 3.18 -7.51 -16.91
CA PHE A 76 4.09 -6.46 -16.44
C PHE A 76 3.33 -5.28 -15.82
N GLU A 77 2.24 -4.84 -16.47
CA GLU A 77 1.41 -3.75 -15.98
C GLU A 77 0.88 -4.03 -14.57
N ARG A 78 0.31 -5.22 -14.34
CA ARG A 78 -0.14 -5.65 -13.02
C ARG A 78 0.99 -5.79 -12.02
N THR A 79 2.18 -6.21 -12.46
CA THR A 79 3.35 -6.32 -11.59
C THR A 79 3.83 -4.95 -11.13
N ILE A 80 3.78 -3.94 -11.99
CA ILE A 80 4.10 -2.56 -11.62
C ILE A 80 3.01 -1.98 -10.72
N ALA A 81 1.73 -2.22 -11.01
CA ALA A 81 0.62 -1.85 -10.13
C ALA A 81 0.78 -2.46 -8.73
N TRP A 82 1.19 -3.73 -8.64
CA TRP A 82 1.54 -4.38 -7.38
C TRP A 82 2.73 -3.71 -6.68
N ILE A 83 3.82 -3.39 -7.39
CA ILE A 83 4.95 -2.66 -6.79
C ILE A 83 4.48 -1.30 -6.23
N ILE A 84 3.62 -0.57 -6.97
CA ILE A 84 3.07 0.71 -6.51
C ILE A 84 2.25 0.52 -5.24
N GLU A 85 1.38 -0.49 -5.19
CA GLU A 85 0.61 -0.82 -3.98
C GLU A 85 1.52 -1.09 -2.79
N VAL A 86 2.54 -1.94 -2.96
CA VAL A 86 3.49 -2.31 -1.89
C VAL A 86 4.28 -1.11 -1.37
N VAL A 87 4.66 -0.16 -2.23
CA VAL A 87 5.35 1.07 -1.77
C VAL A 87 4.38 2.16 -1.30
N SER A 88 3.08 1.99 -1.52
CA SER A 88 2.08 3.04 -1.30
C SER A 88 1.98 3.41 0.18
N GLY A 89 1.97 2.43 1.09
CA GLY A 89 1.89 2.71 2.52
C GLY A 89 3.05 3.57 3.03
N CYS A 90 4.28 3.14 2.76
CA CYS A 90 5.47 3.93 3.10
C CYS A 90 5.51 5.31 2.40
N THR A 91 4.98 5.44 1.18
CA THR A 91 4.92 6.73 0.48
C THR A 91 3.95 7.69 1.18
N PHE A 92 2.77 7.21 1.57
CA PHE A 92 1.78 8.00 2.30
C PHE A 92 2.31 8.45 3.66
N GLN A 93 2.90 7.52 4.41
CA GLN A 93 3.51 7.83 5.71
C GLN A 93 4.63 8.86 5.56
N ALA A 94 5.55 8.66 4.62
CA ALA A 94 6.69 9.54 4.42
C ALA A 94 6.27 10.97 4.04
N LEU A 95 5.27 11.11 3.16
CA LEU A 95 4.73 12.41 2.78
C LEU A 95 4.05 13.12 3.96
N PHE A 96 3.28 12.40 4.77
CA PHE A 96 2.62 12.96 5.95
C PHE A 96 3.64 13.41 7.01
N GLU A 97 4.59 12.54 7.36
CA GLU A 97 5.63 12.82 8.35
C GLU A 97 6.72 13.79 7.84
N LYS A 98 6.72 14.08 6.53
CA LYS A 98 7.73 14.90 5.85
C LYS A 98 9.15 14.34 6.03
N VAL A 99 9.27 13.01 5.93
CA VAL A 99 10.53 12.28 6.00
C VAL A 99 10.87 11.64 4.67
N ASN A 100 12.13 11.22 4.52
CA ASN A 100 12.53 10.48 3.32
C ASN A 100 11.90 9.07 3.34
N PHE A 101 11.33 8.64 2.20
CA PHE A 101 10.77 7.30 2.00
C PHE A 101 11.65 6.16 2.54
N ILE A 102 12.98 6.24 2.37
CA ILE A 102 13.89 5.18 2.83
C ILE A 102 13.93 5.02 4.36
N LYS A 103 13.43 6.00 5.13
CA LYS A 103 13.28 5.86 6.58
C LYS A 103 12.10 4.97 6.95
N CYS A 104 11.08 4.90 6.09
CA CYS A 104 9.90 4.05 6.27
C CYS A 104 10.05 2.68 5.59
N PHE A 105 10.74 2.61 4.44
CA PHE A 105 10.83 1.42 3.60
C PHE A 105 12.24 0.82 3.54
N GLY A 106 12.36 -0.49 3.75
CA GLY A 106 13.62 -1.23 3.65
C GLY A 106 13.66 -2.45 4.57
N PRO A 107 14.60 -3.39 4.36
CA PRO A 107 14.66 -4.65 5.11
C PRO A 107 15.12 -4.49 6.58
N GLU A 108 15.55 -3.30 6.98
CA GLU A 108 16.08 -3.02 8.31
C GLU A 108 14.99 -3.10 9.39
N TYR A 109 15.37 -3.60 10.57
CA TYR A 109 14.46 -3.75 11.71
C TYR A 109 13.93 -2.40 12.20
N GLY A 110 12.63 -2.35 12.52
CA GLY A 110 11.96 -1.17 13.05
C GLY A 110 11.38 -0.22 12.00
N LYS A 111 11.55 -0.53 10.70
CA LYS A 111 10.86 0.18 9.61
C LYS A 111 9.42 -0.31 9.49
N SER A 112 8.48 0.60 9.22
CA SER A 112 7.07 0.24 9.01
C SER A 112 6.90 -0.68 7.79
N GLY A 113 7.50 -0.33 6.66
CA GLY A 113 7.46 -1.15 5.44
C GLY A 113 8.52 -2.24 5.37
N GLN A 114 8.95 -2.79 6.51
CA GLN A 114 9.95 -3.85 6.52
C GLN A 114 9.44 -5.10 5.79
N LEU A 115 8.19 -5.51 6.07
CA LEU A 115 7.57 -6.66 5.44
C LEU A 115 7.32 -6.43 3.94
N ASP A 116 6.92 -5.22 3.56
CA ASP A 116 6.75 -4.81 2.15
C ASP A 116 8.04 -4.93 1.36
N ALA A 117 9.13 -4.41 1.92
CA ALA A 117 10.46 -4.51 1.33
C ALA A 117 10.90 -5.98 1.22
N PHE A 118 10.65 -6.80 2.24
CA PHE A 118 10.93 -8.23 2.15
C PHE A 118 10.12 -8.93 1.07
N ASN A 119 8.85 -8.58 0.89
CA ASN A 119 8.00 -9.15 -0.15
C ASN A 119 8.58 -8.87 -1.56
N ILE A 120 8.98 -7.62 -1.81
CA ILE A 120 9.65 -7.20 -3.05
C ILE A 120 10.96 -7.98 -3.27
N ILE A 121 11.79 -8.09 -2.23
CA ILE A 121 13.08 -8.81 -2.28
C ILE A 121 12.86 -10.29 -2.56
N ALA A 122 11.85 -10.91 -1.94
CA ALA A 122 11.55 -12.32 -2.08
C ALA A 122 11.02 -12.67 -3.48
N ILE A 123 10.19 -11.81 -4.08
CA ILE A 123 9.61 -12.05 -5.41
C ILE A 123 10.63 -11.85 -6.54
N ARG A 124 11.48 -10.84 -6.42
CA ARG A 124 12.38 -10.39 -7.49
C ARG A 124 13.13 -11.51 -8.22
N PRO A 125 13.74 -12.52 -7.57
CA PRO A 125 14.50 -13.56 -8.26
C PRO A 125 13.65 -14.42 -9.20
N TYR A 126 12.37 -14.59 -8.87
CA TYR A 126 11.45 -15.50 -9.57
C TYR A 126 10.55 -14.77 -10.57
N SER A 127 10.51 -13.45 -10.51
CA SER A 127 9.71 -12.60 -11.39
C SER A 127 10.14 -12.71 -12.86
N SER A 128 9.16 -12.75 -13.76
CA SER A 128 9.34 -12.56 -15.21
C SER A 128 9.63 -11.10 -15.56
N PHE A 129 9.06 -10.15 -14.81
CA PHE A 129 9.44 -8.75 -14.86
C PHE A 129 10.77 -8.55 -14.13
N LYS A 130 11.83 -8.11 -14.82
CA LYS A 130 13.15 -7.91 -14.22
C LYS A 130 13.28 -6.50 -13.66
N PHE A 131 13.39 -6.41 -12.34
CA PHE A 131 13.53 -5.14 -11.63
C PHE A 131 14.60 -5.21 -10.56
N THR A 132 15.11 -4.06 -10.16
CA THR A 132 16.07 -3.89 -9.06
C THR A 132 15.45 -3.02 -7.96
N TYR A 133 16.14 -2.87 -6.83
CA TYR A 133 15.72 -1.91 -5.81
C TYR A 133 15.68 -0.48 -6.37
N HIS A 134 16.58 -0.13 -7.28
CA HIS A 134 16.58 1.16 -7.98
C HIS A 134 15.35 1.34 -8.88
N THR A 135 14.86 0.27 -9.52
CA THR A 135 13.60 0.29 -10.28
C THR A 135 12.42 0.61 -9.36
N VAL A 136 12.36 -0.02 -8.19
CA VAL A 136 11.30 0.21 -7.19
C VAL A 136 11.32 1.67 -6.71
N LEU A 137 12.49 2.22 -6.40
CA LEU A 137 12.61 3.64 -6.02
C LEU A 137 12.21 4.60 -7.14
N LYS A 138 12.51 4.28 -8.41
CA LYS A 138 12.05 5.08 -9.55
C LYS A 138 10.52 5.09 -9.68
N ILE A 139 9.90 3.91 -9.59
CA ILE A 139 8.44 3.78 -9.60
C ILE A 139 7.82 4.57 -8.44
N GLN A 140 8.38 4.43 -7.23
CA GLN A 140 7.94 5.15 -6.05
C GLN A 140 8.05 6.67 -6.22
N ASN A 141 9.17 7.18 -6.71
CA ASN A 141 9.36 8.62 -6.94
C ASN A 141 8.35 9.20 -7.95
N GLU A 142 8.04 8.49 -9.03
CA GLU A 142 7.02 8.94 -9.98
C GLU A 142 5.62 8.90 -9.35
N TYR A 143 5.35 7.89 -8.53
CA TYR A 143 4.08 7.78 -7.81
C TYR A 143 3.92 8.90 -6.76
N GLU A 144 4.99 9.21 -6.02
CA GLU A 144 5.03 10.32 -5.07
C GLU A 144 4.71 11.66 -5.74
N LYS A 145 5.29 11.93 -6.91
CA LYS A 145 4.97 13.14 -7.71
C LYS A 145 3.49 13.22 -8.06
N LEU A 146 2.86 12.10 -8.42
CA LEU A 146 1.42 12.07 -8.68
C LEU A 146 0.62 12.37 -7.41
N LEU A 147 0.95 11.74 -6.28
CA LEU A 147 0.28 11.99 -5.01
C LEU A 147 0.36 13.46 -4.58
N ILE A 148 1.53 14.08 -4.74
CA ILE A 148 1.75 15.51 -4.46
C ILE A 148 0.95 16.37 -5.44
N GLY A 149 1.06 16.11 -6.75
CA GLY A 149 0.40 16.92 -7.79
C GLY A 149 -1.12 16.95 -7.66
N TYR A 150 -1.72 15.86 -7.20
CA TYR A 150 -3.17 15.74 -6.99
C TYR A 150 -3.63 16.01 -5.55
N ASN A 151 -2.70 16.42 -4.68
CA ASN A 151 -2.94 16.73 -3.28
C ASN A 151 -3.63 15.59 -2.50
N VAL A 152 -3.21 14.34 -2.74
CA VAL A 152 -3.89 13.14 -2.21
C VAL A 152 -3.80 13.08 -0.69
N ILE A 153 -2.64 13.45 -0.11
CA ILE A 153 -2.42 13.42 1.34
C ILE A 153 -3.35 14.37 2.10
N GLU A 154 -3.69 15.54 1.54
CA GLU A 154 -4.68 16.42 2.17
C GLU A 154 -6.10 15.88 2.01
N LYS A 155 -6.42 15.29 0.85
CA LYS A 155 -7.73 14.72 0.57
C LYS A 155 -8.06 13.48 1.42
N ILE A 156 -7.05 12.70 1.82
CA ILE A 156 -7.23 11.50 2.65
C ILE A 156 -7.41 11.82 4.14
N LYS A 157 -7.02 13.02 4.60
CA LYS A 157 -7.10 13.43 6.02
C LYS A 157 -8.44 13.16 6.72
N PRO A 158 -9.62 13.41 6.10
CA PRO A 158 -10.89 13.11 6.75
C PRO A 158 -11.03 11.62 7.10
N ILE A 159 -10.60 10.72 6.20
CA ILE A 159 -10.60 9.27 6.43
C ILE A 159 -9.66 8.91 7.58
N ILE A 160 -8.44 9.48 7.58
CA ILE A 160 -7.46 9.26 8.64
C ILE A 160 -8.01 9.70 10.01
N ASN A 161 -8.66 10.87 10.08
CA ASN A 161 -9.23 11.40 11.32
C ASN A 161 -10.36 10.52 11.85
N GLU A 162 -11.21 9.99 10.98
CA GLU A 162 -12.27 9.06 11.36
C GLU A 162 -11.69 7.77 11.95
N ILE A 163 -10.71 7.16 11.28
CA ILE A 163 -10.03 5.95 11.76
C ILE A 163 -9.32 6.21 13.09
N LYS A 164 -8.64 7.37 13.22
CA LYS A 164 -8.00 7.78 14.47
C LYS A 164 -9.00 7.85 15.62
N ILE A 165 -10.19 8.42 15.40
CA ILE A 165 -11.25 8.47 16.42
C ILE A 165 -11.71 7.06 16.79
N ILE A 166 -11.85 6.16 15.81
CA ILE A 166 -12.27 4.78 16.07
C ILE A 166 -11.21 4.05 16.90
N ILE A 167 -9.93 4.11 16.50
CA ILE A 167 -8.81 3.50 17.24
C ILE A 167 -8.71 4.06 18.67
N SER A 168 -8.93 5.35 18.86
CA SER A 168 -8.88 5.97 20.20
C SER A 168 -9.92 5.41 21.18
N LYS A 169 -10.98 4.79 20.65
CA LYS A 169 -12.09 4.21 21.41
C LYS A 169 -12.04 2.68 21.44
N SER A 170 -11.14 2.07 20.68
CA SER A 170 -11.07 0.62 20.58
C SER A 170 -10.21 0.02 21.71
N PRO A 171 -10.46 -1.23 22.10
CA PRO A 171 -9.59 -1.94 23.04
C PRO A 171 -8.14 -1.95 22.55
N ASN A 172 -7.19 -1.67 23.44
CA ASN A 172 -5.75 -1.66 23.18
C ASN A 172 -5.28 -0.73 22.03
N PHE A 173 -6.10 0.24 21.59
CA PHE A 173 -5.78 1.08 20.43
C PHE A 173 -5.50 0.25 19.18
N GLN A 174 -6.28 -0.81 19.00
CA GLN A 174 -6.23 -1.73 17.88
C GLN A 174 -7.63 -1.89 17.27
N ILE A 175 -7.74 -1.87 15.95
CA ILE A 175 -8.96 -2.24 15.26
C ILE A 175 -8.67 -3.26 14.15
N ASP A 176 -9.53 -4.27 14.08
CA ASP A 176 -9.71 -5.15 12.93
C ASP A 176 -11.05 -4.79 12.31
N PHE A 177 -11.04 -4.22 11.10
CA PHE A 177 -12.28 -3.80 10.45
C PHE A 177 -13.07 -4.99 9.94
N GLU A 178 -14.39 -4.94 10.15
CA GLU A 178 -15.32 -5.87 9.51
C GLU A 178 -15.40 -5.62 8.01
N LYS A 179 -15.85 -6.62 7.25
CA LYS A 179 -15.94 -6.53 5.79
C LYS A 179 -16.75 -5.32 5.30
N SER A 180 -17.89 -5.04 5.94
CA SER A 180 -18.74 -3.89 5.61
C SER A 180 -18.02 -2.56 5.83
N GLU A 181 -17.19 -2.46 6.87
CA GLU A 181 -16.39 -1.26 7.15
C GLU A 181 -15.26 -1.10 6.14
N ILE A 182 -14.59 -2.19 5.76
CA ILE A 182 -13.58 -2.19 4.70
C ILE A 182 -14.19 -1.65 3.40
N GLU A 183 -15.38 -2.13 3.01
CA GLU A 183 -16.09 -1.67 1.81
C GLU A 183 -16.38 -0.16 1.85
N ILE A 184 -16.72 0.40 3.02
CA ILE A 184 -16.91 1.84 3.20
C ILE A 184 -15.60 2.61 2.94
N TYR A 185 -14.48 2.17 3.53
CA TYR A 185 -13.20 2.86 3.33
C TYR A 185 -12.66 2.73 1.91
N VAL A 186 -12.88 1.58 1.27
CA VAL A 186 -12.60 1.38 -0.16
C VAL A 186 -13.44 2.32 -1.02
N SER A 187 -14.72 2.51 -0.72
CA SER A 187 -15.57 3.48 -1.44
C SER A 187 -15.03 4.90 -1.28
N LYS A 188 -14.76 5.32 -0.05
CA LYS A 188 -14.21 6.66 0.23
C LYS A 188 -12.88 6.90 -0.48
N CYS A 189 -11.97 5.92 -0.51
CA CYS A 189 -10.72 6.03 -1.26
C CYS A 189 -10.97 6.14 -2.77
N ASN A 190 -11.92 5.36 -3.30
CA ASN A 190 -12.26 5.38 -4.72
C ASN A 190 -12.83 6.71 -5.19
N GLU A 191 -13.59 7.42 -4.35
CA GLU A 191 -14.13 8.75 -4.64
C GLU A 191 -13.02 9.81 -4.80
N LEU A 192 -11.87 9.63 -4.16
CA LEU A 192 -10.72 10.54 -4.29
C LEU A 192 -9.93 10.31 -5.59
N ILE A 193 -10.09 9.15 -6.22
CA ILE A 193 -9.39 8.76 -7.46
C ILE A 193 -10.17 9.30 -8.65
N THR A 194 -9.85 10.53 -9.04
CA THR A 194 -10.41 11.16 -10.25
C THR A 194 -9.96 10.46 -11.53
N THR A 195 -10.71 10.65 -12.62
CA THR A 195 -10.35 10.12 -13.95
C THR A 195 -8.97 10.59 -14.42
N GLU A 196 -8.63 11.85 -14.14
CA GLU A 196 -7.33 12.46 -14.51
C GLU A 196 -6.19 11.81 -13.74
N PHE A 197 -6.32 11.71 -12.40
CA PHE A 197 -5.34 11.04 -11.55
C PHE A 197 -5.12 9.58 -11.99
N TYR A 198 -6.21 8.87 -12.27
CA TYR A 198 -6.14 7.48 -12.73
C TYR A 198 -5.50 7.36 -14.12
N SER A 199 -5.75 8.30 -15.02
CA SER A 199 -5.11 8.35 -16.34
C SER A 199 -3.59 8.50 -16.21
N ASP A 200 -3.12 9.41 -15.35
CA ASP A 200 -1.69 9.62 -15.13
C ASP A 200 -1.03 8.45 -14.39
N TYR A 201 -1.75 7.80 -13.46
CA TYR A 201 -1.32 6.54 -12.86
C TYR A 201 -1.09 5.45 -13.91
N LYS A 202 -1.99 5.31 -14.90
CA LYS A 202 -1.79 4.36 -16.00
C LYS A 202 -0.59 4.70 -16.88
N LYS A 203 -0.36 5.99 -17.16
CA LYS A 203 0.84 6.43 -17.90
C LYS A 203 2.12 6.08 -17.13
N LEU A 204 2.12 6.26 -15.80
CA LEU A 204 3.23 5.83 -14.95
C LEU A 204 3.50 4.34 -15.14
N ILE A 205 2.48 3.47 -15.05
CA ILE A 205 2.65 2.03 -15.26
C ILE A 205 3.25 1.74 -16.64
N GLN A 206 2.71 2.36 -17.69
CA GLN A 206 3.15 2.16 -19.07
C GLN A 206 4.63 2.56 -19.29
N ASN A 207 5.13 3.56 -18.56
CA ASN A 207 6.53 3.99 -18.67
C ASN A 207 7.55 2.95 -18.18
N PHE A 208 7.10 1.92 -17.45
CA PHE A 208 7.94 0.84 -16.93
C PHE A 208 7.65 -0.52 -17.57
N CYS A 209 6.75 -0.59 -18.54
CA CYS A 209 6.38 -1.82 -19.26
C CYS A 209 7.24 -2.10 -20.49
#